data_AF-V6LGD3-F1
#
_entry.id   AF-V6LGD3-F1
#
_cell.length_a   1.000
_cell.length_b   1.000
_cell.length_c   1.000
_cell.angle_alpha   90.00
_cell.angle_beta   90.00
_cell.angle_gamma   90.00
#
_symmetry.space_group_name_H-M   'P 1'
#
loop_
_entity.id
_entity.type
_entity.pdbx_description
1 polymer ?
#
loop_
_entity_poly.entity_id
_entity_poly.type
_entity_poly.pdbx_seq_one_letter_code
_entity_poly.pdbx_strand_id
1 'polypeptide(L)'
;MQKQIYYCYLIDKNLTKYIQIKFIAGLQIIYNALAGIISEEIKNQLNGEMGQQIVKTLCDQLLKLLTQQSEVSKFNYDQNISTDQRYFDGITIKDNMLSVWFQGYKCDHSNTDSTCFGYSQTNISRRKTFYTNHDVQYQIEKYAFNSGFWLYLYQERIFNGIKIENITLKRFFNMGAQVIAQLDVNGTKDSLEFLEPVVFTRSAIPDHVYIGKFAIRLTNLIGNTILSQNQLASLSQYFDNRFSLYDISYTNALAVSETQVDYIYLDENWIHIGSNIE
;
A
#
# COMPACT_ATOMS: atom_id res chain seq x y z
N MET A 1 -46.82 -38.19 16.48
CA MET A 1 -45.42 -37.79 16.17
C MET A 1 -45.37 -36.27 16.10
N GLN A 2 -45.11 -35.59 17.23
CA GLN A 2 -45.00 -34.12 17.26
C GLN A 2 -43.53 -33.74 17.00
N LYS A 3 -43.28 -32.95 15.96
CA LYS A 3 -41.97 -32.34 15.69
C LYS A 3 -41.65 -31.34 16.78
N GLN A 4 -40.57 -31.55 17.52
CA GLN A 4 -39.93 -30.50 18.32
C GLN A 4 -39.11 -29.63 17.38
N ILE A 5 -39.39 -28.32 17.38
CA ILE A 5 -38.59 -27.30 16.71
C ILE A 5 -37.78 -26.60 17.79
N TYR A 6 -36.46 -26.53 17.59
CA TYR A 6 -35.53 -25.86 18.49
C TYR A 6 -35.21 -24.48 17.93
N TYR A 7 -35.24 -23.47 18.80
CA TYR A 7 -34.85 -22.11 18.45
C TYR A 7 -33.72 -21.63 19.38
N CYS A 8 -32.66 -21.09 18.79
CA CYS A 8 -31.64 -20.30 19.48
C CYS A 8 -31.87 -18.82 19.14
N TYR A 9 -31.91 -17.96 20.15
CA TYR A 9 -31.91 -16.51 19.95
C TYR A 9 -30.81 -15.87 20.79
N LEU A 10 -30.08 -14.93 20.19
CA LEU A 10 -29.20 -13.99 20.89
C LEU A 10 -30.02 -12.72 21.16
N ILE A 11 -30.22 -12.38 22.43
CA ILE A 11 -30.82 -11.11 22.84
C ILE A 11 -29.71 -10.24 23.38
N ASP A 12 -29.40 -9.13 22.71
CA ASP A 12 -28.47 -8.12 23.20
C ASP A 12 -29.24 -6.90 23.68
N LYS A 13 -29.23 -6.65 24.99
CA LYS A 13 -29.50 -5.34 25.57
C LYS A 13 -28.59 -5.14 26.78
N ASN A 14 -27.47 -4.45 26.52
CA ASN A 14 -26.59 -3.77 27.48
C ASN A 14 -25.72 -4.67 28.37
N LEU A 15 -24.45 -4.82 27.96
CA LEU A 15 -23.24 -4.94 28.80
C LEU A 15 -23.19 -6.04 29.88
N THR A 16 -23.74 -7.21 29.59
CA THR A 16 -23.20 -8.49 30.07
C THR A 16 -23.59 -9.57 29.06
N LYS A 17 -22.64 -10.11 28.29
CA LYS A 17 -22.94 -11.20 27.33
C LYS A 17 -23.16 -12.49 28.12
N TYR A 18 -24.41 -12.83 28.42
CA TYR A 18 -24.78 -14.12 28.99
C TYR A 18 -25.26 -15.06 27.89
N ILE A 19 -24.67 -16.26 27.84
CA ILE A 19 -25.21 -17.39 27.09
C ILE A 19 -26.21 -18.08 28.02
N GLN A 20 -27.48 -18.13 27.63
CA GLN A 20 -28.53 -18.81 28.38
C GLN A 20 -29.13 -19.93 27.52
N ILE A 21 -28.96 -21.17 27.95
CA ILE A 21 -29.60 -22.34 27.35
C ILE A 21 -30.83 -22.69 28.21
N LYS A 22 -32.02 -22.76 27.61
CA LYS A 22 -33.26 -23.10 28.32
C LYS A 22 -33.92 -24.33 27.70
N PHE A 23 -34.07 -25.38 28.49
CA PHE A 23 -34.77 -26.61 28.08
C PHE A 23 -36.23 -26.56 28.55
N ILE A 24 -37.18 -26.86 27.66
CA ILE A 24 -38.62 -26.89 27.99
C ILE A 24 -39.07 -28.35 28.03
N ALA A 25 -38.97 -28.96 29.21
CA ALA A 25 -39.48 -30.31 29.51
C ALA A 25 -39.78 -30.45 31.02
N GLY A 26 -40.57 -31.47 31.41
CA GLY A 26 -41.12 -31.68 32.77
C GLY A 26 -40.13 -31.89 33.93
N LEU A 27 -38.82 -31.80 33.69
CA LEU A 27 -37.73 -31.86 34.69
C LEU A 27 -36.90 -30.57 34.68
N GLN A 28 -37.58 -29.43 34.69
CA GLN A 28 -37.03 -28.10 34.42
C GLN A 28 -35.89 -27.67 35.38
N ILE A 29 -35.90 -28.16 36.63
CA ILE A 29 -34.89 -27.82 37.65
C ILE A 29 -33.53 -28.47 37.34
N ILE A 30 -33.52 -29.75 36.95
CA ILE A 30 -32.29 -30.49 36.64
C ILE A 30 -31.65 -29.95 35.35
N TYR A 31 -32.46 -29.65 34.34
CA TYR A 31 -31.96 -29.13 33.07
C TYR A 31 -31.49 -27.67 33.15
N ASN A 32 -32.07 -26.84 34.01
CA ASN A 32 -31.56 -25.49 34.24
C ASN A 32 -30.23 -25.50 35.01
N ALA A 33 -30.04 -26.45 35.95
CA ALA A 33 -28.77 -26.64 36.64
C ALA A 33 -27.66 -27.11 35.68
N LEU A 34 -27.96 -28.08 34.80
CA LEU A 34 -27.04 -28.52 33.74
C LEU A 34 -26.73 -27.40 32.73
N ALA A 35 -27.72 -26.60 32.35
CA ALA A 35 -27.52 -25.44 31.47
C ALA A 35 -26.61 -24.38 32.11
N GLY A 36 -26.74 -24.14 33.41
CA GLY A 36 -25.86 -23.24 34.16
C GLY A 36 -24.41 -23.74 34.17
N ILE A 37 -24.21 -25.02 34.51
CA ILE A 37 -22.88 -25.66 34.53
C ILE A 37 -22.24 -25.67 33.13
N ILE A 38 -23.01 -26.03 32.09
CA ILE A 38 -22.51 -26.04 30.71
C ILE A 38 -22.18 -24.63 30.23
N SER A 39 -23.01 -23.63 30.58
CA SER A 39 -22.77 -22.23 30.17
C SER A 39 -21.57 -21.64 30.90
N GLU A 40 -21.37 -21.97 32.18
CA GLU A 40 -20.15 -21.59 32.92
C GLU A 40 -18.91 -22.31 32.40
N GLU A 41 -19.00 -23.61 32.10
CA GLU A 41 -17.88 -24.37 31.53
C GLU A 41 -17.50 -23.83 30.14
N ILE A 42 -18.47 -23.58 29.25
CA ILE A 42 -18.22 -22.95 27.94
C ILE A 42 -17.60 -21.56 28.11
N LYS A 43 -18.09 -20.75 29.06
CA LYS A 43 -17.54 -19.43 29.36
C LYS A 43 -16.12 -19.53 29.94
N ASN A 44 -15.84 -20.53 30.77
CA ASN A 44 -14.53 -20.78 31.35
C ASN A 44 -13.54 -21.33 30.31
N GLN A 45 -14.00 -22.13 29.35
CA GLN A 45 -13.18 -22.60 28.23
C GLN A 45 -12.84 -21.44 27.28
N LEU A 46 -13.83 -20.61 26.93
CA LEU A 46 -13.64 -19.42 26.09
C LEU A 46 -12.80 -18.31 26.74
N ASN A 47 -12.81 -18.18 28.08
CA ASN A 47 -11.91 -17.28 28.80
C ASN A 47 -10.63 -17.96 29.31
N GLY A 48 -10.53 -19.29 29.13
CA GLY A 48 -9.44 -20.14 29.57
C GLY A 48 -8.61 -20.63 28.38
N GLU A 49 -8.23 -21.90 28.38
CA GLU A 49 -7.26 -22.45 27.43
C GLU A 49 -7.71 -22.35 25.97
N MET A 50 -9.00 -22.57 25.67
CA MET A 50 -9.53 -22.47 24.31
C MET A 50 -9.53 -21.02 23.80
N GLY A 51 -9.89 -20.05 24.65
CA GLY A 51 -9.76 -18.62 24.33
C GLY A 51 -8.33 -18.20 24.07
N GLN A 52 -7.40 -18.64 24.93
CA GLN A 52 -5.98 -18.39 24.77
C GLN A 52 -5.42 -19.04 23.51
N GLN A 53 -5.85 -20.26 23.17
CA GLN A 53 -5.46 -20.93 21.92
C GLN A 53 -6.00 -20.21 20.69
N ILE A 54 -7.26 -19.71 20.72
CA ILE A 54 -7.83 -18.94 19.62
C ILE A 54 -7.06 -17.63 19.44
N VAL A 55 -6.85 -16.86 20.52
CA VAL A 55 -6.10 -15.60 20.47
C VAL A 55 -4.67 -15.85 20.01
N LYS A 56 -3.99 -16.85 20.57
CA LYS A 56 -2.63 -17.22 20.18
C LYS A 56 -2.56 -17.64 18.72
N THR A 57 -3.48 -18.49 18.25
CA THR A 57 -3.51 -18.92 16.85
C THR A 57 -3.80 -17.73 15.93
N LEU A 58 -4.72 -16.85 16.28
CA LEU A 58 -4.99 -15.62 15.53
C LEU A 58 -3.77 -14.71 15.50
N CYS A 59 -3.11 -14.49 16.64
CA CYS A 59 -1.89 -13.70 16.72
C CYS A 59 -0.75 -14.33 15.91
N ASP A 60 -0.54 -15.65 16.01
CA ASP A 60 0.49 -16.39 15.28
C ASP A 60 0.22 -16.38 13.77
N GLN A 61 -1.04 -16.54 13.36
CA GLN A 61 -1.44 -16.44 11.94
C GLN A 61 -1.30 -15.02 11.44
N LEU A 62 -1.74 -14.00 12.20
CA LEU A 62 -1.55 -12.59 11.86
C LEU A 62 -0.06 -12.23 11.76
N LEU A 63 0.75 -12.63 12.74
CA LEU A 63 2.20 -12.44 12.73
C LEU A 63 2.83 -13.14 11.52
N LYS A 64 2.45 -14.38 11.24
CA LYS A 64 2.92 -15.10 10.05
C LYS A 64 2.53 -14.38 8.77
N LEU A 65 1.30 -13.90 8.65
CA LEU A 65 0.82 -13.13 7.49
C LEU A 65 1.61 -11.83 7.33
N LEU A 66 1.80 -11.07 8.41
CA LEU A 66 2.57 -9.82 8.43
C LEU A 66 4.08 -10.04 8.14
N THR A 67 4.62 -11.18 8.56
CA THR A 67 6.03 -11.55 8.33
C THR A 67 6.24 -12.04 6.91
N GLN A 68 5.35 -12.89 6.38
CA GLN A 68 5.34 -13.32 4.98
C GLN A 68 5.13 -12.13 4.04
N GLN A 69 4.26 -11.17 4.39
CA GLN A 69 4.12 -9.92 3.65
C GLN A 69 5.46 -9.16 3.56
N SER A 70 6.21 -9.09 4.67
CA SER A 70 7.53 -8.43 4.70
C SER A 70 8.63 -9.18 3.93
N GLU A 71 8.52 -10.50 3.77
CA GLU A 71 9.44 -11.33 3.00
C GLU A 71 9.15 -11.26 1.49
N VAL A 72 7.87 -11.26 1.10
CA VAL A 72 7.44 -11.06 -0.29
C VAL A 72 7.87 -9.68 -0.80
N SER A 73 7.81 -8.64 0.04
CA SER A 73 8.29 -7.31 -0.33
C SER A 73 9.77 -7.26 -0.71
N LYS A 74 10.58 -8.27 -0.32
CA LYS A 74 12.01 -8.30 -0.61
C LYS A 74 12.36 -8.85 -2.00
N PHE A 75 11.46 -9.56 -2.68
CA PHE A 75 11.84 -10.32 -3.87
C PHE A 75 10.77 -10.32 -4.97
N ASN A 76 11.01 -9.50 -5.99
CA ASN A 76 10.59 -9.86 -7.34
C ASN A 76 11.77 -10.64 -7.94
N TYR A 77 11.69 -11.97 -7.97
CA TYR A 77 12.82 -12.87 -8.26
C TYR A 77 13.47 -12.67 -9.65
N ASP A 78 12.79 -11.98 -10.57
CA ASP A 78 13.27 -11.71 -11.94
C ASP A 78 13.72 -10.25 -12.17
N GLN A 79 13.60 -9.36 -11.16
CA GLN A 79 13.91 -7.94 -11.32
C GLN A 79 14.83 -7.43 -10.21
N ASN A 80 15.99 -6.90 -10.61
CA ASN A 80 16.98 -6.35 -9.69
C ASN A 80 16.52 -5.04 -9.02
N ILE A 81 15.42 -4.43 -9.45
CA ILE A 81 14.92 -3.15 -8.94
C ILE A 81 13.65 -3.38 -8.11
N SER A 82 13.61 -2.80 -6.91
CA SER A 82 12.45 -2.90 -6.01
C SER A 82 12.24 -1.64 -5.18
N THR A 83 11.05 -1.50 -4.60
CA THR A 83 10.79 -0.53 -3.54
C THR A 83 11.07 -1.18 -2.18
N ASP A 84 11.89 -0.52 -1.35
CA ASP A 84 12.17 -0.93 0.02
C ASP A 84 10.91 -0.74 0.89
N GLN A 85 10.26 -1.87 1.20
CA GLN A 85 9.10 -1.91 2.09
C GLN A 85 9.48 -2.49 3.46
N ARG A 86 10.72 -2.28 3.94
CA ARG A 86 11.02 -2.54 5.35
C ARG A 86 10.26 -1.58 6.23
N TYR A 87 9.66 -2.12 7.29
CA TYR A 87 8.99 -1.34 8.32
C TYR A 87 10.01 -0.49 9.08
N PHE A 88 9.72 0.80 9.29
CA PHE A 88 10.59 1.66 10.11
C PHE A 88 9.95 2.14 11.42
N ASP A 89 8.62 2.08 11.55
CA ASP A 89 7.89 2.49 12.75
C ASP A 89 6.91 1.39 13.26
N GLY A 90 7.21 0.13 12.92
CA GLY A 90 6.36 -1.01 13.27
C GLY A 90 4.94 -0.92 12.70
N ILE A 91 4.03 -1.69 13.29
CA ILE A 91 2.60 -1.71 12.95
C ILE A 91 1.85 -1.06 14.10
N THR A 92 1.00 -0.08 13.78
CA THR A 92 0.21 0.66 14.76
C THR A 92 -1.27 0.48 14.47
N ILE A 93 -2.07 0.26 15.51
CA ILE A 93 -3.54 0.24 15.38
C ILE A 93 -4.05 1.53 15.99
N LYS A 94 -4.66 2.38 15.16
CA LYS A 94 -5.22 3.66 15.60
C LYS A 94 -6.44 4.00 14.79
N ASP A 95 -7.47 4.58 15.42
CA ASP A 95 -8.65 5.10 14.73
C ASP A 95 -9.35 4.04 13.84
N ASN A 96 -9.39 2.78 14.33
CA ASN A 96 -9.85 1.58 13.62
C ASN A 96 -9.06 1.19 12.35
N MET A 97 -7.88 1.79 12.14
CA MET A 97 -6.98 1.49 11.04
C MET A 97 -5.76 0.73 11.53
N LEU A 98 -5.34 -0.29 10.76
CA LEU A 98 -4.00 -0.86 10.86
C LEU A 98 -3.06 -0.03 9.97
N SER A 99 -2.18 0.74 10.61
CA SER A 99 -1.25 1.64 9.95
C SER A 99 0.16 1.07 9.97
N VAL A 100 0.81 1.08 8.82
CA VAL A 100 2.14 0.53 8.61
C VAL A 100 2.99 1.53 7.84
N TRP A 101 4.25 1.69 8.25
CA TRP A 101 5.15 2.69 7.68
C TRP A 101 6.35 2.02 7.00
N PHE A 102 6.54 2.38 5.74
CA PHE A 102 7.56 1.84 4.85
C PHE A 102 8.56 2.90 4.45
N GLN A 103 9.82 2.49 4.29
CA GLN A 103 10.89 3.36 3.84
C GLN A 103 10.64 3.96 2.44
N GLY A 104 10.12 3.16 1.50
CA GLY A 104 9.65 3.61 0.19
C GLY A 104 10.74 3.94 -0.84
N TYR A 105 12.03 3.77 -0.50
CA TYR A 105 13.17 4.02 -1.40
C TYR A 105 13.22 3.02 -2.55
N LYS A 106 13.76 3.43 -3.71
CA LYS A 106 14.14 2.50 -4.76
C LYS A 106 15.54 1.92 -4.54
N CYS A 107 15.63 0.60 -4.64
CA CYS A 107 16.88 -0.15 -4.47
C CYS A 107 17.19 -0.98 -5.71
N ASP A 108 18.47 -1.04 -6.04
CA ASP A 108 19.06 -1.94 -7.01
C ASP A 108 19.84 -3.06 -6.30
N HIS A 109 19.48 -4.30 -6.61
CA HIS A 109 20.00 -5.55 -6.07
C HIS A 109 20.87 -6.31 -7.07
N SER A 110 21.27 -5.68 -8.19
CA SER A 110 22.09 -6.35 -9.21
C SER A 110 23.49 -6.75 -8.72
N ASN A 111 23.98 -6.09 -7.66
CA ASN A 111 25.30 -6.31 -7.08
C ASN A 111 25.19 -6.97 -5.71
N THR A 112 26.28 -7.57 -5.22
CA THR A 112 26.35 -8.17 -3.88
C THR A 112 25.99 -7.20 -2.75
N ASP A 113 26.18 -5.90 -2.99
CA ASP A 113 25.73 -4.82 -2.12
C ASP A 113 24.53 -4.11 -2.75
N SER A 114 23.35 -4.25 -2.13
CA SER A 114 22.14 -3.52 -2.52
C SER A 114 22.34 -2.02 -2.40
N THR A 115 22.14 -1.28 -3.49
CA THR A 115 22.23 0.19 -3.48
C THR A 115 20.83 0.79 -3.43
N CYS A 116 20.49 1.45 -2.32
CA CYS A 116 19.21 2.13 -2.14
C CYS A 116 19.36 3.64 -2.30
N PHE A 117 18.53 4.23 -3.15
CA PHE A 117 18.61 5.65 -3.48
C PHE A 117 17.79 6.47 -2.48
N GLY A 118 18.52 7.31 -1.76
CA GLY A 118 18.00 8.37 -0.93
C GLY A 118 17.86 8.07 0.58
N TYR A 119 18.23 6.87 1.05
CA TYR A 119 18.20 6.45 2.47
C TYR A 119 18.89 7.45 3.45
N SER A 120 19.76 8.35 2.96
CA SER A 120 20.57 9.25 3.78
C SER A 120 20.59 10.73 3.34
N GLN A 121 19.85 11.12 2.29
CA GLN A 121 20.10 12.40 1.61
C GLN A 121 18.99 13.45 1.74
N THR A 122 17.90 13.18 2.46
CA THR A 122 16.74 14.10 2.41
C THR A 122 15.94 14.14 3.70
N ASN A 123 15.63 15.35 4.16
CA ASN A 123 14.69 15.56 5.25
C ASN A 123 13.28 15.21 4.77
N ILE A 124 12.76 14.07 5.21
CA ILE A 124 11.37 13.70 4.98
C ILE A 124 10.48 14.68 5.72
N SER A 125 9.53 15.29 5.02
CA SER A 125 8.63 16.27 5.61
C SER A 125 7.71 15.63 6.66
N ARG A 126 7.15 16.44 7.57
CA ARG A 126 6.28 15.90 8.63
C ARG A 126 5.03 15.27 8.02
N ARG A 127 4.87 13.99 8.31
CA ARG A 127 3.68 13.17 8.04
C ARG A 127 2.38 13.89 8.36
N LYS A 128 1.37 13.68 7.51
CA LYS A 128 0.02 14.19 7.71
C LYS A 128 -0.84 13.18 8.45
N THR A 129 -1.82 13.67 9.19
CA THR A 129 -2.87 12.83 9.77
C THR A 129 -4.13 13.11 8.98
N PHE A 130 -4.36 12.30 7.95
CA PHE A 130 -5.49 12.42 7.05
C PHE A 130 -5.99 11.02 6.71
N TYR A 131 -7.29 10.81 6.83
CA TYR A 131 -7.93 9.53 6.54
C TYR A 131 -9.25 9.78 5.82
N THR A 132 -9.62 8.82 4.99
CA THR A 132 -10.87 8.74 4.26
C THR A 132 -11.64 7.50 4.70
N ASN A 133 -12.82 7.27 4.13
CA ASN A 133 -13.64 6.08 4.35
C ASN A 133 -13.25 4.87 3.49
N HIS A 134 -12.15 4.95 2.74
CA HIS A 134 -11.63 3.85 1.94
C HIS A 134 -11.04 2.74 2.81
N ASP A 135 -11.18 1.49 2.36
CA ASP A 135 -10.64 0.31 3.04
C ASP A 135 -9.11 0.31 3.09
N VAL A 136 -8.47 0.74 2.00
CA VAL A 136 -7.02 0.78 1.85
C VAL A 136 -6.56 2.18 1.48
N GLN A 137 -5.54 2.68 2.16
CA GLN A 137 -5.14 4.08 2.07
C GLN A 137 -3.61 4.21 2.08
N TYR A 138 -3.08 4.91 1.08
CA TYR A 138 -1.66 5.18 0.91
C TYR A 138 -1.40 6.67 1.09
N GLN A 139 -0.48 7.02 1.99
CA GLN A 139 0.08 8.36 2.06
C GLN A 139 1.53 8.29 1.61
N ILE A 140 1.82 8.94 0.49
CA ILE A 140 3.12 8.83 -0.18
C ILE A 140 3.76 10.21 -0.24
N GLU A 141 5.00 10.28 0.23
CA GLU A 141 5.81 11.48 0.15
C GLU A 141 6.47 11.57 -1.24
N LYS A 142 6.58 12.78 -1.81
CA LYS A 142 7.18 13.06 -3.12
C LYS A 142 8.58 12.44 -3.29
N TYR A 143 9.30 12.34 -2.19
CA TYR A 143 10.61 11.78 -2.05
C TYR A 143 10.65 10.31 -2.49
N ALA A 144 9.61 9.53 -2.20
CA ALA A 144 9.53 8.14 -2.64
C ALA A 144 9.53 8.05 -4.18
N PHE A 145 8.83 8.98 -4.86
CA PHE A 145 8.85 9.08 -6.32
C PHE A 145 10.23 9.54 -6.82
N ASN A 146 10.83 10.53 -6.17
CA ASN A 146 12.17 11.02 -6.49
C ASN A 146 13.25 9.94 -6.38
N SER A 147 13.13 9.01 -5.42
CA SER A 147 14.05 7.89 -5.32
C SER A 147 14.10 7.04 -6.59
N GLY A 148 12.95 6.87 -7.26
CA GLY A 148 12.86 6.19 -8.56
C GLY A 148 13.50 6.98 -9.69
N PHE A 149 13.30 8.30 -9.74
CA PHE A 149 14.00 9.16 -10.71
C PHE A 149 15.52 9.12 -10.52
N TRP A 150 16.01 9.17 -9.28
CA TRP A 150 17.44 9.11 -9.00
C TRP A 150 18.06 7.78 -9.41
N LEU A 151 17.42 6.65 -9.05
CA LEU A 151 17.91 5.34 -9.48
C LEU A 151 17.82 5.20 -11.02
N TYR A 152 16.77 5.73 -11.65
CA TYR A 152 16.67 5.75 -13.11
C TYR A 152 17.82 6.51 -13.76
N LEU A 153 18.25 7.64 -13.19
CA LEU A 153 19.30 8.50 -13.71
C LEU A 153 20.71 8.14 -13.24
N TYR A 154 20.85 7.12 -12.39
CA TYR A 154 22.16 6.63 -11.97
C TYR A 154 23.01 6.16 -13.15
N GLN A 155 22.35 5.67 -14.21
CA GLN A 155 22.95 5.42 -15.51
C GLN A 155 22.57 6.54 -16.48
N GLU A 156 23.50 6.91 -17.35
CA GLU A 156 23.24 7.90 -18.39
C GLU A 156 22.07 7.49 -19.29
N ARG A 157 21.11 8.40 -19.49
CA ARG A 157 19.92 8.18 -20.31
C ARG A 157 19.95 9.05 -21.55
N ILE A 158 20.31 8.45 -22.68
CA ILE A 158 20.34 9.11 -23.99
C ILE A 158 19.48 8.33 -24.97
N PHE A 159 18.67 9.06 -25.73
CA PHE A 159 17.96 8.53 -26.89
C PHE A 159 17.88 9.62 -27.96
N ASN A 160 18.09 9.27 -29.23
CA ASN A 160 17.93 10.19 -30.37
C ASN A 160 18.60 11.59 -30.20
N GLY A 161 19.78 11.65 -29.56
CA GLY A 161 20.50 12.91 -29.31
C GLY A 161 19.94 13.77 -28.16
N ILE A 162 18.96 13.25 -27.42
CA ILE A 162 18.41 13.86 -26.19
C ILE A 162 18.96 13.09 -25.00
N LYS A 163 19.72 13.77 -24.16
CA LYS A 163 20.16 13.28 -22.86
C LYS A 163 19.23 13.81 -21.77
N ILE A 164 18.75 12.93 -20.91
CA ILE A 164 18.02 13.32 -19.71
C ILE A 164 19.05 13.53 -18.60
N GLU A 165 19.34 14.78 -18.27
CA GLU A 165 20.31 15.13 -17.22
C GLU A 165 19.71 14.96 -15.82
N ASN A 166 18.44 15.35 -15.64
CA ASN A 166 17.75 15.27 -14.36
C ASN A 166 16.23 15.11 -14.53
N ILE A 167 15.58 14.48 -13.55
CA ILE A 167 14.13 14.40 -13.39
C ILE A 167 13.84 14.54 -11.90
N THR A 168 12.91 15.42 -11.54
CA THR A 168 12.55 15.62 -10.14
C THR A 168 11.07 15.99 -10.01
N LEU A 169 10.34 15.26 -9.18
CA LEU A 169 9.07 15.70 -8.62
C LEU A 169 9.34 16.84 -7.64
N LYS A 170 9.06 18.07 -8.09
CA LYS A 170 9.28 19.29 -7.31
C LYS A 170 8.28 19.41 -6.17
N ARG A 171 6.99 19.25 -6.51
CA ARG A 171 5.89 19.28 -5.57
C ARG A 171 4.64 18.62 -6.13
N PHE A 172 3.72 18.28 -5.25
CA PHE A 172 2.31 18.12 -5.61
C PHE A 172 1.61 19.48 -5.64
N PHE A 173 0.69 19.68 -6.59
CA PHE A 173 -0.01 20.94 -6.79
C PHE A 173 -1.43 20.69 -7.33
N ASN A 174 -2.45 21.10 -6.56
CA ASN A 174 -3.88 20.97 -6.86
C ASN A 174 -4.32 19.54 -7.23
N MET A 175 -4.16 19.17 -8.50
CA MET A 175 -4.63 17.91 -9.09
C MET A 175 -3.50 17.11 -9.76
N GLY A 176 -2.24 17.45 -9.50
CA GLY A 176 -1.11 16.81 -10.18
C GLY A 176 0.22 16.88 -9.43
N ALA A 177 1.18 16.14 -9.96
CA ALA A 177 2.57 16.10 -9.61
C ALA A 177 3.35 16.99 -10.59
N GLN A 178 3.96 18.07 -10.08
CA GLN A 178 4.79 18.95 -10.87
C GLN A 178 6.20 18.34 -11.01
N VAL A 179 6.52 17.85 -12.20
CA VAL A 179 7.81 17.23 -12.51
C VAL A 179 8.65 18.16 -13.38
N ILE A 180 9.91 18.32 -13.02
CA ILE A 180 10.88 19.06 -13.84
C ILE A 180 11.86 18.06 -14.44
N ALA A 181 12.02 18.08 -15.75
CA ALA A 181 13.04 17.33 -16.47
C ALA A 181 14.04 18.29 -17.13
N GLN A 182 15.33 18.10 -16.82
CA GLN A 182 16.41 18.85 -17.44
C GLN A 182 17.02 17.99 -18.55
N LEU A 183 17.10 18.56 -19.75
CA LEU A 183 17.55 17.87 -20.95
C LEU A 183 18.75 18.58 -21.57
N ASP A 184 19.61 17.79 -22.21
CA ASP A 184 20.60 18.27 -23.18
C ASP A 184 20.26 17.70 -24.55
N VAL A 185 19.92 18.59 -25.49
CA VAL A 185 19.51 18.26 -26.86
C VAL A 185 20.64 18.68 -27.79
N ASN A 186 21.50 17.73 -28.14
CA ASN A 186 22.67 17.95 -29.00
C ASN A 186 23.56 19.15 -28.57
N GLY A 187 23.75 19.35 -27.26
CA GLY A 187 24.54 20.44 -26.68
C GLY A 187 23.72 21.66 -26.23
N THR A 188 22.41 21.68 -26.48
CA THR A 188 21.51 22.76 -26.03
C THR A 188 20.70 22.30 -24.82
N LYS A 189 20.83 23.02 -23.70
CA LYS A 189 20.10 22.71 -22.47
C LYS A 189 18.67 23.24 -22.51
N ASP A 190 17.73 22.41 -22.08
CA ASP A 190 16.32 22.79 -21.89
C ASP A 190 15.80 22.29 -20.54
N SER A 191 14.81 22.97 -19.99
CA SER A 191 14.15 22.61 -18.73
C SER A 191 12.65 22.50 -18.96
N LEU A 192 12.15 21.28 -18.98
CA LEU A 192 10.76 20.97 -19.21
C LEU A 192 10.01 20.86 -17.89
N GLU A 193 8.83 21.49 -17.83
CA GLU A 193 7.94 21.41 -16.68
C GLU A 193 6.66 20.67 -17.07
N PHE A 194 6.39 19.59 -16.36
CA PHE A 194 5.23 18.72 -16.56
C PHE A 194 4.30 18.78 -15.34
N LEU A 195 2.99 18.64 -15.57
CA LEU A 195 1.99 18.48 -14.52
C LEU A 195 1.19 17.21 -14.74
N GLU A 196 1.45 16.20 -13.92
CA GLU A 196 1.08 14.82 -14.21
C GLU A 196 0.14 14.26 -13.15
N PRO A 197 -0.87 13.48 -13.52
CA PRO A 197 -1.60 12.71 -12.53
C PRO A 197 -0.67 11.66 -11.90
N VAL A 198 -0.90 11.35 -10.62
CA VAL A 198 -0.39 10.08 -10.07
C VAL A 198 -1.40 9.01 -10.45
N VAL A 199 -0.93 7.91 -11.02
CA VAL A 199 -1.81 6.82 -11.45
C VAL A 199 -1.49 5.57 -10.66
N PHE A 200 -2.51 4.97 -10.07
CA PHE A 200 -2.44 3.66 -9.46
C PHE A 200 -2.79 2.57 -10.48
N THR A 201 -1.97 1.54 -10.55
CA THR A 201 -2.24 0.32 -11.33
C THR A 201 -1.87 -0.91 -10.52
N ARG A 202 -2.47 -2.06 -10.84
CA ARG A 202 -2.24 -3.35 -10.23
C ARG A 202 -1.76 -4.32 -11.30
N SER A 203 -0.61 -4.93 -11.06
CA SER A 203 -0.09 -6.01 -11.89
C SER A 203 -0.12 -7.31 -11.10
N ALA A 204 -0.77 -8.33 -11.66
CA ALA A 204 -0.67 -9.69 -11.14
C ALA A 204 0.68 -10.29 -11.54
N ILE A 205 1.44 -10.81 -10.57
CA ILE A 205 2.51 -11.75 -10.86
C ILE A 205 1.93 -13.16 -10.65
N PRO A 206 1.80 -13.97 -11.72
CA PRO A 206 1.32 -15.35 -11.61
C PRO A 206 2.05 -16.11 -10.51
N ASP A 207 1.32 -16.88 -9.71
CA ASP A 207 1.84 -17.73 -8.61
C ASP A 207 2.59 -17.02 -7.47
N HIS A 208 2.60 -15.69 -7.46
CA HIS A 208 3.31 -14.90 -6.45
C HIS A 208 2.34 -13.96 -5.74
N VAL A 209 2.33 -12.67 -6.10
CA VAL A 209 1.60 -11.63 -5.36
C VAL A 209 1.12 -10.53 -6.32
N TYR A 210 -0.03 -9.92 -6.02
CA TYR A 210 -0.49 -8.71 -6.71
C TYR A 210 0.35 -7.52 -6.26
N ILE A 211 0.97 -6.85 -7.22
CA ILE A 211 1.74 -5.63 -6.99
C ILE A 211 0.88 -4.44 -7.36
N GLY A 212 0.78 -3.48 -6.44
CA GLY A 212 0.26 -2.16 -6.75
C GLY A 212 1.40 -1.22 -7.11
N LYS A 213 1.19 -0.35 -8.10
CA LYS A 213 2.18 0.59 -8.62
C LYS A 213 1.60 1.99 -8.65
N PHE A 214 2.40 2.96 -8.20
CA PHE A 214 2.11 4.38 -8.31
C PHE A 214 3.06 5.02 -9.31
N ALA A 215 2.49 5.55 -10.38
CA ALA A 215 3.18 6.00 -11.58
C ALA A 215 3.02 7.50 -11.77
N ILE A 216 4.11 8.16 -12.19
CA ILE A 216 4.12 9.52 -12.74
C ILE A 216 4.82 9.44 -14.10
N ARG A 217 4.31 10.14 -15.11
CA ARG A 217 4.83 10.12 -16.49
C ARG A 217 5.34 11.49 -16.91
N LEU A 218 5.77 11.63 -18.16
CA LEU A 218 6.24 12.89 -18.75
C LEU A 218 5.45 13.17 -20.04
N THR A 219 4.13 13.29 -19.90
CA THR A 219 3.15 13.42 -20.98
C THR A 219 2.53 14.83 -21.09
N ASN A 220 2.27 15.49 -19.97
CA ASN A 220 1.52 16.74 -19.86
C ASN A 220 2.45 17.94 -19.63
N LEU A 221 3.12 18.39 -20.69
CA LEU A 221 4.00 19.56 -20.65
C LEU A 221 3.17 20.85 -20.43
N ILE A 222 3.58 21.69 -19.47
CA ILE A 222 2.90 22.95 -19.12
C ILE A 222 3.76 24.20 -19.40
N GLY A 223 4.80 24.07 -20.22
CA GLY A 223 5.71 25.15 -20.58
C GLY A 223 6.17 25.09 -22.03
N ASN A 224 6.95 26.10 -22.43
CA ASN A 224 7.60 26.12 -23.74
C ASN A 224 8.82 25.19 -23.75
N THR A 225 9.20 24.72 -24.93
CA THR A 225 10.36 23.82 -25.12
C THR A 225 11.04 24.07 -26.46
N ILE A 226 12.32 23.74 -26.53
CA ILE A 226 13.08 23.69 -27.79
C ILE A 226 12.77 22.42 -28.61
N LEU A 227 12.13 21.41 -28.01
CA LEU A 227 11.80 20.16 -28.69
C LEU A 227 10.65 20.37 -29.69
N SER A 228 10.78 19.77 -30.87
CA SER A 228 9.63 19.61 -31.77
C SER A 228 8.58 18.67 -31.16
N GLN A 229 7.33 18.76 -31.62
CA GLN A 229 6.25 17.90 -31.13
C GLN A 229 6.57 16.40 -31.24
N ASN A 230 7.24 15.98 -32.33
CA ASN A 230 7.66 14.59 -32.52
C ASN A 230 8.74 14.17 -31.51
N GLN A 231 9.67 15.06 -31.18
CA GLN A 231 10.69 14.78 -30.16
C GLN A 231 10.08 14.72 -28.76
N LEU A 232 9.11 15.59 -28.45
CA LEU A 232 8.39 15.56 -27.19
C LEU A 232 7.61 14.24 -27.03
N ALA A 233 6.85 13.82 -28.05
CA ALA A 233 6.15 12.53 -28.03
C ALA A 233 7.11 11.35 -27.89
N SER A 234 8.27 11.40 -28.57
CA SER A 234 9.31 10.37 -28.46
C SER A 234 9.92 10.31 -27.06
N LEU A 235 10.12 11.47 -26.42
CA LEU A 235 10.57 11.55 -25.02
C LEU A 235 9.56 10.89 -24.08
N SER A 236 8.28 11.26 -24.19
CA SER A 236 7.21 10.69 -23.37
C SER A 236 7.14 9.17 -23.51
N GLN A 237 7.18 8.67 -24.76
CA GLN A 237 7.13 7.23 -25.04
C GLN A 237 8.40 6.50 -24.57
N TYR A 238 9.58 7.06 -24.79
CA TYR A 238 10.84 6.49 -24.31
C TYR A 238 10.83 6.38 -22.79
N PHE A 239 10.37 7.43 -22.11
CA PHE A 239 10.26 7.45 -20.66
C PHE A 239 9.27 6.39 -20.15
N ASP A 240 8.04 6.36 -20.67
CA ASP A 240 7.01 5.40 -20.24
C ASP A 240 7.46 3.94 -20.39
N ASN A 241 8.08 3.60 -21.52
CA ASN A 241 8.58 2.25 -21.80
C ASN A 241 9.73 1.81 -20.88
N ARG A 242 10.54 2.75 -20.40
CA ARG A 242 11.77 2.45 -19.64
C ARG A 242 11.61 2.65 -18.14
N PHE A 243 10.69 3.51 -17.72
CA PHE A 243 10.58 3.95 -16.34
C PHE A 243 9.69 3.05 -15.47
N SER A 244 8.87 2.18 -16.05
CA SER A 244 7.91 1.34 -15.32
C SER A 244 8.51 0.43 -14.23
N LEU A 245 9.81 0.13 -14.29
CA LEU A 245 10.55 -0.61 -13.25
C LEU A 245 10.87 0.26 -12.01
N TYR A 246 10.89 1.57 -12.20
CA TYR A 246 11.26 2.59 -11.22
C TYR A 246 10.03 3.24 -10.56
N ASP A 247 8.81 2.91 -11.02
CA ASP A 247 7.55 3.29 -10.35
C ASP A 247 7.50 2.76 -8.93
N ILE A 248 6.95 3.52 -7.98
CA ILE A 248 6.79 3.04 -6.61
C ILE A 248 5.91 1.79 -6.66
N SER A 249 6.41 0.70 -6.09
CA SER A 249 5.67 -0.55 -6.01
C SER A 249 5.44 -0.93 -4.56
N TYR A 250 4.29 -1.51 -4.28
CA TYR A 250 4.03 -2.18 -3.02
C TYR A 250 3.47 -3.57 -3.30
N THR A 251 3.90 -4.52 -2.49
CA THR A 251 3.41 -5.89 -2.58
C THR A 251 2.09 -6.00 -1.82
N ASN A 252 1.28 -6.98 -2.20
CA ASN A 252 0.01 -7.30 -1.54
C ASN A 252 -1.11 -6.27 -1.79
N ALA A 253 -1.21 -5.77 -3.02
CA ALA A 253 -2.40 -5.07 -3.53
C ALA A 253 -3.57 -6.03 -3.83
N LEU A 254 -3.64 -7.16 -3.11
CA LEU A 254 -4.67 -8.17 -3.33
C LEU A 254 -6.01 -7.53 -2.98
N ALA A 255 -6.95 -7.61 -3.93
CA ALA A 255 -8.30 -7.05 -3.83
C ALA A 255 -8.40 -5.51 -3.81
N VAL A 256 -7.33 -4.73 -3.99
CA VAL A 256 -7.47 -3.27 -4.17
C VAL A 256 -8.05 -2.98 -5.55
N SER A 257 -9.13 -2.17 -5.61
CA SER A 257 -9.73 -1.70 -6.86
C SER A 257 -8.83 -0.71 -7.58
N GLU A 258 -8.68 -0.87 -8.90
CA GLU A 258 -8.07 0.15 -9.77
C GLU A 258 -9.06 1.23 -10.21
N THR A 259 -10.37 0.93 -10.14
CA THR A 259 -11.43 1.80 -10.68
C THR A 259 -12.08 2.67 -9.60
N GLN A 260 -11.97 2.27 -8.33
CA GLN A 260 -12.48 2.99 -7.17
C GLN A 260 -11.33 3.64 -6.39
N VAL A 261 -10.53 4.45 -7.07
CA VAL A 261 -9.35 5.11 -6.50
C VAL A 261 -9.55 6.62 -6.47
N ASP A 262 -9.40 7.20 -5.29
CA ASP A 262 -9.44 8.64 -5.07
C ASP A 262 -8.04 9.19 -4.75
N TYR A 263 -7.67 10.27 -5.43
CA TYR A 263 -6.40 10.98 -5.26
C TYR A 263 -6.63 12.32 -4.58
N ILE A 264 -5.96 12.54 -3.45
CA ILE A 264 -6.10 13.76 -2.66
C ILE A 264 -4.69 14.32 -2.40
N TYR A 265 -4.36 15.44 -3.02
CA TYR A 265 -3.08 16.12 -2.85
C TYR A 265 -3.10 16.94 -1.56
N LEU A 266 -2.39 16.48 -0.53
CA LEU A 266 -2.49 17.02 0.83
C LEU A 266 -1.71 18.33 0.98
N ASP A 267 -0.50 18.38 0.44
CA ASP A 267 0.34 19.57 0.35
C ASP A 267 1.40 19.39 -0.75
N GLU A 268 2.41 20.27 -0.78
CA GLU A 268 3.49 20.20 -1.77
C GLU A 268 4.34 18.92 -1.70
N ASN A 269 4.28 18.15 -0.62
CA ASN A 269 5.13 16.99 -0.38
C ASN A 269 4.36 15.67 -0.29
N TRP A 270 3.08 15.69 0.08
CA TRP A 270 2.30 14.49 0.33
C TRP A 270 1.09 14.36 -0.60
N ILE A 271 0.89 13.13 -1.08
CA ILE A 271 -0.35 12.69 -1.72
C ILE A 271 -0.98 11.58 -0.89
N HIS A 272 -2.31 11.61 -0.79
CA HIS A 272 -3.15 10.55 -0.27
C HIS A 272 -3.88 9.84 -1.41
N ILE A 273 -3.87 8.51 -1.39
CA ILE A 273 -4.53 7.67 -2.39
C ILE A 273 -5.37 6.64 -1.64
N GLY A 274 -6.68 6.76 -1.72
CA GLY A 274 -7.64 5.83 -1.11
C GLY A 274 -8.25 4.89 -2.15
N SER A 275 -8.45 3.62 -1.80
CA SER A 275 -9.17 2.67 -2.64
C SER A 275 -9.93 1.63 -1.82
N ASN A 276 -11.01 1.09 -2.38
CA ASN A 276 -11.82 0.04 -1.76
C ASN A 276 -11.34 -1.35 -2.15
N ILE A 277 -11.75 -2.34 -1.34
CA ILE A 277 -11.52 -3.76 -1.60
C ILE A 277 -12.63 -4.30 -2.52
N GLU A 278 -12.25 -5.07 -3.56
CA GLU A 278 -13.11 -5.79 -4.53
C GLU A 278 -13.06 -7.31 -4.37
#